data_AF-A0AAE0AVP7-F1
#
_entry.id   AF-A0AAE0AVP7-F1
#
_cell.length_a   1.000
_cell.length_b   1.000
_cell.length_c   1.000
_cell.angle_alpha   90.00
_cell.angle_beta   90.00
_cell.angle_gamma   90.00
#
_symmetry.space_group_name_H-M   'P 1'
#
loop_
_entity.id
_entity.type
_entity.pdbx_description
1 polymer ?
#
loop_
_entity_poly.entity_id
_entity_poly.type
_entity_poly.pdbx_seq_one_letter_code
_entity_poly.pdbx_strand_id
1 'polypeptide(L)'
;MKKSLLAMESVNEKEKKKKKQIHEKETLVKLLRWHFDHPNFRDKQLDAIQAVLSGRDCFCLMPTGGGKSMCYQIPALAKTGIVLVVSPLIALMENQVMALKEKGIAAEFLSSTQTLQVKNKIHEDLDSGKPSLRLLYVTPELIAYARIYVEAEEDSF
;
A
#
# COMPACT_ATOMS: atom_id res chain seq x y z
N MET A 1 3.22 -35.47 -32.87
CA MET A 1 4.27 -35.07 -31.90
C MET A 1 4.07 -33.66 -31.31
N LYS A 2 3.47 -32.66 -31.99
CA LYS A 2 3.27 -31.29 -31.46
C LYS A 2 2.36 -31.18 -30.22
N LYS A 3 1.39 -32.09 -30.03
CA LYS A 3 0.41 -32.04 -28.92
C LYS A 3 1.01 -32.27 -27.52
N SER A 4 2.15 -32.98 -27.45
CA SER A 4 2.87 -33.26 -26.19
C SER A 4 3.71 -32.08 -25.70
N LEU A 5 4.28 -31.30 -26.62
CA LEU A 5 5.11 -30.13 -26.30
C LEU A 5 4.25 -28.98 -25.73
N LEU A 6 3.10 -28.71 -26.34
CA LEU A 6 2.13 -27.71 -25.85
C LEU A 6 1.60 -28.02 -24.44
N ALA A 7 1.40 -29.30 -24.12
CA ALA A 7 0.98 -29.72 -22.78
C ALA A 7 2.09 -29.50 -21.75
N MET A 8 3.34 -29.82 -22.09
CA MET A 8 4.52 -29.63 -21.22
C MET A 8 4.81 -28.15 -20.93
N GLU A 9 4.69 -27.27 -21.93
CA GLU A 9 4.84 -25.82 -21.75
C GLU A 9 3.78 -25.25 -20.80
N SER A 10 2.51 -25.68 -20.95
CA SER A 10 1.40 -25.24 -20.08
C SER A 10 1.53 -25.68 -18.62
N VAL A 11 2.16 -26.83 -18.36
CA VAL A 11 2.42 -27.34 -17.00
C VAL A 11 3.56 -26.55 -16.36
N ASN A 12 4.62 -26.28 -17.13
CA ASN A 12 5.79 -25.54 -16.65
C ASN A 12 5.46 -24.07 -16.30
N GLU A 13 4.56 -23.43 -17.07
CA GLU A 13 4.04 -22.09 -16.74
C GLU A 13 3.17 -22.06 -15.48
N LYS A 14 2.33 -23.08 -15.27
CA LYS A 14 1.50 -23.20 -14.07
C LYS A 14 2.35 -23.40 -12.82
N GLU A 15 3.41 -24.22 -12.91
CA GLU A 15 4.35 -24.41 -11.80
C GLU A 15 5.15 -23.15 -11.48
N LYS A 16 5.63 -22.42 -12.50
CA LYS A 16 6.30 -21.13 -12.30
C LYS A 16 5.40 -20.09 -11.64
N LYS A 17 4.14 -19.96 -12.09
CA LYS A 17 3.15 -19.05 -11.46
C LYS A 17 2.88 -19.43 -10.01
N LYS A 18 2.74 -20.73 -9.72
CA LYS A 18 2.51 -21.22 -8.35
C LYS A 18 3.70 -20.93 -7.43
N LYS A 19 4.93 -21.16 -7.89
CA LYS A 19 6.15 -20.84 -7.12
C LYS A 19 6.30 -19.34 -6.86
N LYS A 20 6.05 -18.49 -7.87
CA LYS A 20 6.08 -17.02 -7.73
C LYS A 20 5.07 -16.54 -6.68
N GLN A 21 3.84 -17.04 -6.74
CA GLN A 21 2.77 -16.65 -5.82
C GLN A 21 3.06 -17.07 -4.36
N ILE A 22 3.67 -18.25 -4.16
CA ILE A 22 4.11 -18.71 -2.83
C ILE A 22 5.17 -17.75 -2.26
N HIS A 23 6.20 -17.45 -3.05
CA HIS A 23 7.29 -16.57 -2.64
C HIS A 23 6.81 -15.13 -2.33
N GLU A 24 5.89 -14.61 -3.14
CA GLU A 24 5.26 -13.32 -2.92
C GLU A 24 4.46 -13.30 -1.61
N LYS A 25 3.63 -14.32 -1.36
CA LYS A 25 2.88 -14.46 -0.11
C LYS A 25 3.81 -14.51 1.11
N GLU A 26 4.89 -15.27 1.05
CA GLU A 26 5.86 -15.37 2.14
C GLU A 26 6.50 -14.00 2.45
N THR A 27 6.85 -13.23 1.42
CA THR A 27 7.39 -11.88 1.57
C THR A 27 6.38 -10.94 2.25
N LEU A 28 5.11 -10.98 1.84
CA LEU A 28 4.06 -10.18 2.48
C LEU A 28 3.83 -10.57 3.94
N VAL A 29 3.88 -11.86 4.27
CA VAL A 29 3.77 -12.34 5.65
C VAL A 29 4.97 -11.89 6.50
N LYS A 30 6.17 -11.80 5.93
CA LYS A 30 7.35 -11.26 6.63
C LYS A 30 7.15 -9.79 7.00
N LEU A 31 6.66 -8.96 6.06
CA LEU A 31 6.35 -7.56 6.35
C LEU A 31 5.30 -7.40 7.45
N LEU A 32 4.24 -8.22 7.39
CA LEU A 32 3.19 -8.25 8.38
C LEU A 32 3.72 -8.57 9.78
N ARG A 33 4.58 -9.59 9.89
CA ARG A 33 5.20 -9.98 11.16
C ARG A 33 6.15 -8.91 11.67
N TRP A 34 7.01 -8.39 10.80
CA TRP A 34 8.06 -7.44 11.17
C TRP A 34 7.51 -6.12 11.71
N HIS A 35 6.48 -5.56 11.07
CA HIS A 35 5.96 -4.25 11.45
C HIS A 35 4.73 -4.30 12.34
N PHE A 36 3.93 -5.37 12.30
CA PHE A 36 2.62 -5.40 12.95
C PHE A 36 2.46 -6.53 13.98
N ASP A 37 3.48 -7.36 14.19
CA ASP A 37 3.44 -8.50 15.14
C ASP A 37 2.28 -9.48 14.89
N HIS A 38 1.75 -9.49 13.67
CA HIS A 38 0.64 -10.36 13.28
C HIS A 38 1.19 -11.63 12.63
N PRO A 39 0.82 -12.84 13.09
CA PRO A 39 1.43 -14.08 12.60
C PRO A 39 1.05 -14.42 11.16
N ASN A 40 -0.18 -14.04 10.74
CA ASN A 40 -0.75 -14.28 9.41
C ASN A 40 -1.83 -13.24 9.09
N PHE A 41 -2.17 -13.11 7.81
CA PHE A 41 -3.31 -12.34 7.35
C PHE A 41 -4.63 -12.95 7.84
N ARG A 42 -5.58 -12.07 8.18
CA ARG A 42 -6.99 -12.43 8.38
C ARG A 42 -7.67 -12.64 7.03
N ASP A 43 -8.87 -13.22 7.06
CA ASP A 43 -9.65 -13.49 5.85
C ASP A 43 -9.77 -12.25 4.94
N LYS A 44 -9.70 -12.51 3.63
CA LYS A 44 -9.80 -11.53 2.53
C LYS A 44 -8.72 -10.45 2.48
N GLN A 45 -7.90 -10.26 3.51
CA GLN A 45 -6.81 -9.28 3.48
C GLN A 45 -5.80 -9.60 2.37
N LEU A 46 -5.35 -10.86 2.29
CA LEU A 46 -4.38 -11.26 1.27
C LEU A 46 -4.94 -11.07 -0.14
N ASP A 47 -6.21 -11.42 -0.36
CA ASP A 47 -6.87 -11.25 -1.66
C ASP A 47 -6.90 -9.77 -2.10
N ALA A 48 -7.24 -8.87 -1.16
CA ALA A 48 -7.25 -7.43 -1.41
C ALA A 48 -5.85 -6.87 -1.66
N ILE A 49 -4.87 -7.27 -0.85
CA ILE A 49 -3.46 -6.87 -1.01
C ILE A 49 -2.93 -7.31 -2.36
N GLN A 50 -3.18 -8.55 -2.77
CA GLN A 50 -2.75 -9.07 -4.07
C GLN A 50 -3.44 -8.37 -5.23
N ALA A 51 -4.72 -7.99 -5.10
CA ALA A 51 -5.42 -7.19 -6.10
C ALA A 51 -4.73 -5.83 -6.31
N VAL A 52 -4.49 -5.10 -5.21
CA VAL A 52 -3.81 -3.79 -5.23
C VAL A 52 -2.38 -3.90 -5.77
N LEU A 53 -1.61 -4.89 -5.32
CA LEU A 53 -0.24 -5.11 -5.81
C LEU A 53 -0.19 -5.49 -7.30
N SER A 54 -1.26 -6.08 -7.82
CA SER A 54 -1.41 -6.37 -9.26
C SER A 54 -1.90 -5.17 -10.07
N GLY A 55 -2.07 -3.98 -9.47
CA GLY A 55 -2.58 -2.79 -10.14
C GLY A 55 -4.07 -2.84 -10.45
N ARG A 56 -4.84 -3.68 -9.74
CA ARG A 56 -6.30 -3.76 -9.90
C ARG A 56 -7.00 -2.97 -8.82
N ASP A 57 -8.10 -2.32 -9.21
CA ASP A 57 -9.02 -1.71 -8.26
C ASP A 57 -9.63 -2.77 -7.33
N CYS A 58 -9.82 -2.38 -6.08
CA CYS A 58 -10.34 -3.25 -5.04
C CYS A 58 -11.38 -2.52 -4.18
N PHE A 59 -12.61 -3.04 -4.18
CA PHE A 59 -13.61 -2.67 -3.19
C PHE A 59 -13.58 -3.68 -2.03
N CYS A 60 -13.20 -3.21 -0.84
CA CYS A 60 -13.00 -4.06 0.32
C CYS A 60 -14.11 -3.86 1.36
N LEU A 61 -15.02 -4.84 1.46
CA LEU A 61 -16.07 -4.86 2.47
C LEU A 61 -15.64 -5.72 3.66
N MET A 62 -15.33 -5.08 4.79
CA MET A 62 -14.96 -5.77 6.03
C MET A 62 -15.55 -5.06 7.24
N PRO A 63 -15.90 -5.79 8.32
CA PRO A 63 -16.41 -5.17 9.54
C PRO A 63 -15.38 -4.25 10.20
N THR A 64 -15.84 -3.36 11.08
CA THR A 64 -14.95 -2.59 11.96
C THR A 64 -14.09 -3.55 12.79
N GLY A 65 -12.80 -3.22 12.95
CA GLY A 65 -11.84 -4.13 13.58
C GLY A 65 -11.36 -5.29 12.69
N GLY A 66 -11.94 -5.49 11.50
CA GLY A 66 -11.54 -6.53 10.55
C GLY A 66 -10.13 -6.36 9.96
N GLY A 67 -9.45 -5.24 10.23
CA GLY A 67 -8.09 -4.98 9.76
C GLY A 67 -8.00 -4.46 8.33
N LYS A 68 -8.99 -3.67 7.88
CA LYS A 68 -9.04 -3.03 6.55
C LYS A 68 -7.77 -2.24 6.22
N SER A 69 -7.16 -1.59 7.22
CA SER A 69 -5.97 -0.77 7.01
C SER A 69 -4.77 -1.58 6.51
N MET A 70 -4.64 -2.85 6.90
CA MET A 70 -3.58 -3.73 6.41
C MET A 70 -3.64 -3.89 4.89
N CYS A 71 -4.84 -3.80 4.29
CA CYS A 71 -5.04 -3.98 2.86
C CYS A 71 -4.36 -2.91 2.01
N TYR A 72 -4.01 -1.74 2.57
CA TYR A 72 -3.25 -0.69 1.89
C TYR A 72 -1.90 -0.39 2.57
N GLN A 73 -1.77 -0.63 3.89
CA GLN A 73 -0.50 -0.43 4.61
C GLN A 73 0.56 -1.44 4.21
N ILE A 74 0.20 -2.70 3.96
CA ILE A 74 1.17 -3.71 3.49
C ILE A 74 1.64 -3.41 2.07
N PRO A 75 0.77 -3.08 1.10
CA PRO A 75 1.21 -2.60 -0.20
C PRO A 75 2.18 -1.41 -0.14
N ALA A 76 1.93 -0.46 0.77
CA ALA A 76 2.81 0.69 1.00
C ALA A 76 4.22 0.31 1.45
N LEU A 77 4.43 -0.88 2.00
CA LEU A 77 5.74 -1.40 2.39
C LEU A 77 6.35 -2.33 1.34
N ALA A 78 5.52 -2.94 0.50
CA ALA A 78 5.94 -3.94 -0.48
C ALA A 78 6.38 -3.35 -1.83
N LYS A 79 5.87 -2.18 -2.24
CA LYS A 79 6.23 -1.50 -3.50
C LYS A 79 6.87 -0.16 -3.26
N THR A 80 7.79 0.27 -4.13
CA THR A 80 8.30 1.64 -4.15
C THR A 80 7.20 2.67 -4.39
N GLY A 81 7.43 3.91 -3.96
CA GLY A 81 6.44 4.98 -4.00
C GLY A 81 5.66 5.15 -2.70
N ILE A 82 4.61 5.98 -2.78
CA ILE A 82 3.80 6.42 -1.65
C ILE A 82 2.37 5.95 -1.84
N VAL A 83 1.75 5.46 -0.77
CA VAL A 83 0.31 5.23 -0.73
C VAL A 83 -0.38 6.49 -0.18
N LEU A 84 -1.18 7.14 -1.02
CA LEU A 84 -2.05 8.24 -0.64
C LEU A 84 -3.34 7.68 -0.04
N VAL A 85 -3.67 8.07 1.20
CA VAL A 85 -4.87 7.64 1.91
C VAL A 85 -5.79 8.81 2.16
N VAL A 86 -6.96 8.80 1.53
CA VAL A 86 -7.97 9.85 1.72
C VAL A 86 -8.87 9.47 2.89
N SER A 87 -8.96 10.33 3.91
CA SER A 87 -9.77 10.08 5.10
C SER A 87 -10.52 11.35 5.54
N PRO A 88 -11.83 11.26 5.83
CA PRO A 88 -12.65 12.43 6.19
C PRO A 88 -12.38 12.94 7.61
N LEU A 89 -11.82 12.12 8.50
CA LEU A 89 -11.67 12.48 9.92
C LEU A 89 -10.20 12.64 10.31
N ILE A 90 -9.82 13.85 10.72
CA ILE A 90 -8.45 14.19 11.16
C ILE A 90 -8.01 13.31 12.34
N ALA A 91 -8.85 13.15 13.36
CA ALA A 91 -8.55 12.30 14.51
C ALA A 91 -8.26 10.83 14.11
N LEU A 92 -8.92 10.32 13.06
CA LEU A 92 -8.62 8.98 12.56
C LEU A 92 -7.27 8.93 11.86
N MET A 93 -6.92 9.96 11.07
CA MET A 93 -5.61 10.06 10.43
C MET A 93 -4.49 10.14 11.46
N GLU A 94 -4.63 11.00 12.47
CA GLU A 94 -3.67 11.15 13.57
C GLU A 94 -3.41 9.81 14.26
N ASN A 95 -4.48 9.10 14.66
CA ASN A 95 -4.36 7.79 15.28
C ASN A 95 -3.64 6.76 14.39
N GLN A 96 -3.91 6.75 13.08
CA GLN A 96 -3.22 5.83 12.16
C GLN A 96 -1.75 6.21 11.97
N VAL A 97 -1.45 7.49 11.78
CA VAL A 97 -0.07 7.97 11.59
C VAL A 97 0.77 7.74 12.83
N MET A 98 0.23 7.99 14.03
CA MET A 98 0.94 7.72 15.29
C MET A 98 1.28 6.23 15.41
N ALA A 99 0.30 5.34 15.18
CA ALA A 99 0.50 3.90 15.24
C ALA A 99 1.50 3.39 14.18
N LEU A 100 1.56 4.00 13.00
CA LEU A 100 2.55 3.69 11.97
C LEU A 100 3.96 4.14 12.37
N LYS A 101 4.09 5.36 12.91
CA LYS A 101 5.38 5.89 13.39
C LYS A 101 5.95 5.06 14.54
N GLU A 102 5.12 4.62 15.48
CA GLU A 102 5.51 3.71 16.57
C GLU A 102 6.09 2.39 16.04
N LYS A 103 5.67 1.96 14.84
CA LYS A 103 6.13 0.75 14.14
C LYS A 103 7.33 1.01 13.21
N GLY A 104 7.93 2.20 13.29
CA GLY A 104 9.03 2.62 12.43
C GLY A 104 8.64 2.82 10.96
N ILE A 105 7.34 2.98 10.66
CA ILE A 105 6.86 3.22 9.30
C ILE A 105 6.76 4.74 9.09
N ALA A 106 7.45 5.24 8.07
CA ALA A 106 7.38 6.64 7.68
C ALA A 106 5.98 6.96 7.11
N ALA A 107 5.19 7.67 7.90
CA ALA A 107 3.86 8.11 7.53
C ALA A 107 3.61 9.53 8.04
N GLU A 108 2.85 10.32 7.29
CA GLU A 108 2.41 11.65 7.70
C GLU A 108 0.96 11.90 7.29
N PHE A 109 0.38 12.99 7.78
CA PHE A 109 -0.91 13.50 7.28
C PHE A 109 -0.86 14.98 6.95
N LEU A 110 -1.61 15.38 5.93
CA LEU A 110 -1.88 16.77 5.58
C LEU A 110 -3.35 17.10 5.88
N SER A 111 -3.54 18.23 6.54
CA SER A 111 -4.84 18.83 6.84
C SER A 111 -4.72 20.36 6.88
N SER A 112 -5.86 21.04 7.03
CA SER A 112 -5.88 22.48 7.32
C SER A 112 -5.26 22.82 8.68
N THR A 113 -5.29 21.89 9.64
CA THR A 113 -4.78 22.08 11.01
C THR A 113 -3.26 21.93 11.14
N GLN A 114 -2.60 21.38 10.12
CA GLN A 114 -1.17 21.11 10.17
C GLN A 114 -0.33 22.39 10.05
N THR A 115 0.76 22.50 10.82
CA THR A 115 1.65 23.66 10.81
C THR A 115 2.36 23.80 9.46
N LEU A 116 2.72 25.03 9.08
CA LEU A 116 3.43 25.30 7.83
C LEU A 116 4.78 24.56 7.76
N GLN A 117 5.47 24.43 8.89
CA GLN A 117 6.74 23.71 8.97
C GLN A 117 6.60 22.23 8.59
N VAL A 118 5.56 21.56 9.11
CA VAL A 118 5.29 20.15 8.79
C VAL A 118 4.90 20.01 7.33
N LYS A 119 4.06 20.91 6.81
CA LYS A 119 3.69 20.93 5.38
C LYS A 119 4.91 21.05 4.49
N ASN A 120 5.79 22.02 4.76
CA ASN A 120 7.01 22.23 3.98
C ASN A 120 7.92 21.00 4.02
N LYS A 121 8.12 20.39 5.18
CA LYS A 121 8.92 19.18 5.31
C LYS A 121 8.35 18.00 4.49
N ILE A 122 7.02 17.85 4.47
CA ILE A 122 6.37 16.83 3.64
C ILE A 122 6.62 17.15 2.16
N HIS A 123 6.41 18.40 1.73
CA HIS A 123 6.68 18.80 0.34
C HIS A 123 8.14 18.58 -0.06
N GLU A 124 9.11 18.94 0.78
CA GLU A 124 10.53 18.69 0.53
C GLU A 124 10.86 17.19 0.40
N ASP A 125 10.24 16.32 1.19
CA ASP A 125 10.40 14.86 1.06
C ASP A 125 9.80 14.35 -0.25
N LEU A 126 8.62 14.83 -0.62
CA LEU A 126 7.96 14.48 -1.89
C LEU A 126 8.77 14.94 -3.10
N ASP A 127 9.31 16.16 -3.06
CA ASP A 127 10.07 16.77 -4.15
C ASP A 127 11.50 16.21 -4.28
N SER A 128 11.95 15.40 -3.31
CA SER A 128 13.30 14.80 -3.31
C SER A 128 13.53 13.77 -4.42
N GLY A 129 12.48 13.32 -5.11
CA GLY A 129 12.51 12.24 -6.10
C GLY A 129 12.69 10.83 -5.51
N LYS A 130 13.05 10.72 -4.22
CA LYS A 130 13.11 9.46 -3.47
C LYS A 130 12.48 9.66 -2.09
N PRO A 131 11.16 9.91 -2.04
CA PRO A 131 10.48 10.18 -0.79
C PRO A 131 10.69 9.04 0.21
N SER A 132 11.02 9.42 1.44
CA SER A 132 11.14 8.50 2.55
C SER A 132 9.77 8.06 3.06
N LEU A 133 8.74 8.89 2.85
CA LEU A 133 7.36 8.59 3.18
C LEU A 133 6.85 7.35 2.46
N ARG A 134 6.09 6.52 3.20
CA ARG A 134 5.42 5.32 2.69
C ARG A 134 3.91 5.51 2.61
N LEU A 135 3.35 6.26 3.57
CA LEU A 135 1.93 6.61 3.61
C LEU A 135 1.74 8.10 3.84
N LEU A 136 0.86 8.71 3.05
CA LEU A 136 0.42 10.09 3.24
C LEU A 136 -1.10 10.12 3.38
N TYR A 137 -1.58 10.51 4.55
CA TYR A 137 -3.00 10.71 4.79
C TYR A 137 -3.43 12.13 4.43
N VAL A 138 -4.55 12.30 3.75
CA VAL A 138 -5.06 13.62 3.35
C VAL A 138 -6.56 13.72 3.56
N THR A 139 -7.05 14.93 3.82
CA THR A 139 -8.50 15.17 3.83
C THR A 139 -9.05 15.28 2.39
N PRO A 140 -10.32 14.92 2.15
CA PRO A 140 -10.92 15.04 0.82
C PRO A 140 -10.86 16.46 0.25
N GLU A 141 -11.01 17.48 1.10
CA GLU A 141 -10.98 18.89 0.72
C GLU A 141 -9.60 19.29 0.18
N LEU A 142 -8.51 18.73 0.72
CA LEU A 142 -7.18 19.00 0.19
C LEU A 142 -7.03 18.46 -1.24
N ILE A 143 -7.56 17.29 -1.55
CA ILE A 143 -7.53 16.79 -2.93
C ILE A 143 -8.39 17.64 -3.85
N ALA A 144 -9.55 18.09 -3.37
CA ALA A 144 -10.48 18.89 -4.17
C ALA A 144 -9.99 20.31 -4.45
N TYR A 145 -9.35 20.96 -3.47
CA TYR A 145 -9.02 22.39 -3.52
C TYR A 145 -7.53 22.68 -3.60
N ALA A 146 -6.67 21.81 -3.06
CA ALA A 146 -5.23 21.97 -3.21
C ALA A 146 -4.79 21.24 -4.49
N ARG A 147 -4.02 21.95 -5.32
CA ARG A 147 -3.24 21.33 -6.39
C ARG A 147 -2.09 20.54 -5.75
N ILE A 148 -2.39 19.42 -5.12
CA ILE A 148 -1.39 18.36 -4.93
C ILE A 148 -1.13 17.85 -6.35
N TYR A 149 -0.07 18.33 -6.98
CA TYR A 149 0.38 17.82 -8.28
C TYR A 149 0.93 16.42 -8.02
N VAL A 150 0.06 15.41 -8.14
CA VAL A 150 0.51 14.03 -8.30
C VAL A 150 0.83 13.87 -9.78
N GLU A 151 2.08 14.08 -10.15
CA GLU A 151 2.56 13.57 -11.44
C GLU A 151 2.65 12.04 -11.28
N ALA A 152 1.59 11.36 -11.70
CA ALA A 152 1.66 9.92 -11.88
C ALA A 152 2.52 9.69 -13.12
N GLU A 153 3.76 9.24 -12.94
CA GLU A 153 4.47 8.58 -14.02
C GLU A 153 3.65 7.34 -14.41
N GLU A 154 3.02 7.39 -15.58
CA GLU A 154 2.51 6.20 -16.24
C GLU A 154 3.73 5.38 -16.66
N ASP A 155 4.20 4.50 -15.76
CA ASP A 155 5.13 3.45 -16.12
C ASP A 155 4.51 2.64 -17.28
N SER A 156 5.14 2.76 -18.44
CA SER A 156 4.76 2.06 -19.65
C SER A 156 5.01 0.55 -19.46
N PHE A 157 3.96 -0.23 -19.71
CA PHE A 157 3.89 -1.69 -19.55
C PHE A 157 5.02 -2.47 -20.26
#